data_AF-A0AAW0TTY1-F1
#
_entry.id   AF-A0AAW0TTY1-F1
#
_cell.length_a   1.000
_cell.length_b   1.000
_cell.length_c   1.000
_cell.angle_alpha   90.00
_cell.angle_beta   90.00
_cell.angle_gamma   90.00
#
_symmetry.space_group_name_H-M   'P 1'
#
loop_
_entity.id
_entity.type
_entity.pdbx_description
1 polymer ?
#
loop_
_entity_poly.entity_id
_entity_poly.type
_entity_poly.pdbx_seq_one_letter_code
_entity_poly.pdbx_strand_id
1 'polypeptide(L)'
;MVATRLVPLLRTVALPSLRRGLHTSSPRSSGAVWTYRTAPVAPSKTVTRRAEFVSALMWWWVLYHLMTEYEHITGEFPYPDPSKWSDEELGIPPDDED
;
A
#
# COMPACT_ATOMS: atom_id res chain seq x y z
N MET A 1 -11.11 6.58 -62.13
CA MET A 1 -11.31 6.92 -60.69
C MET A 1 -11.97 5.78 -59.89
N VAL A 2 -11.68 4.49 -60.15
CA VAL A 2 -12.31 3.36 -59.42
C VAL A 2 -11.28 2.52 -58.64
N ALA A 3 -10.01 2.48 -59.06
CA ALA A 3 -8.97 1.66 -58.45
C ALA A 3 -8.54 2.11 -57.04
N THR A 4 -8.76 3.37 -56.66
CA THR A 4 -8.29 3.94 -55.39
C THR A 4 -9.15 3.54 -54.18
N ARG A 5 -10.38 3.04 -54.39
CA ARG A 5 -11.30 2.67 -53.30
C ARG A 5 -11.15 1.24 -52.80
N LEU A 6 -10.40 0.37 -53.52
CA LEU A 6 -10.23 -1.04 -53.17
C LEU A 6 -8.94 -1.34 -52.37
N VAL A 7 -7.96 -0.43 -52.40
CA VAL A 7 -6.70 -0.52 -51.64
C VAL A 7 -6.91 -0.59 -50.11
N PRO A 8 -7.80 0.22 -49.48
CA PRO A 8 -8.00 0.11 -48.03
C PRO A 8 -8.66 -1.22 -47.64
N LEU A 9 -9.50 -1.81 -48.50
CA LEU A 9 -10.18 -3.09 -48.22
C LEU A 9 -9.22 -4.28 -48.29
N LEU A 10 -8.27 -4.27 -49.23
CA LEU A 10 -7.26 -5.34 -49.32
C LEU A 10 -6.30 -5.29 -48.11
N ARG A 11 -6.01 -4.09 -47.61
CA ARG A 11 -5.10 -3.88 -46.47
C ARG A 11 -5.74 -4.23 -45.13
N THR A 12 -7.05 -4.03 -44.97
CA THR A 12 -7.76 -4.37 -43.71
C THR A 12 -8.05 -5.85 -43.57
N VAL A 13 -8.30 -6.57 -44.68
CA VAL A 13 -8.74 -7.98 -44.62
C VAL A 13 -7.59 -8.98 -44.79
N ALA A 14 -6.58 -8.71 -45.63
CA ALA A 14 -5.56 -9.71 -45.97
C ALA A 14 -4.34 -9.73 -45.01
N LEU A 15 -4.02 -8.61 -44.36
CA LEU A 15 -2.86 -8.53 -43.46
C LEU A 15 -3.04 -9.22 -42.09
N PRO A 16 -4.22 -9.24 -41.44
CA PRO A 16 -4.34 -9.89 -40.13
C PRO A 16 -4.33 -11.42 -40.20
N SER A 17 -4.69 -12.03 -41.33
CA SER A 17 -4.67 -13.49 -41.51
C SER A 17 -3.24 -14.05 -41.70
N LEU A 18 -2.32 -13.27 -42.25
CA LEU A 18 -0.90 -13.62 -42.43
C LEU A 18 -0.04 -13.43 -41.17
N ARG A 19 -0.54 -12.74 -40.13
CA ARG A 19 0.15 -12.55 -38.84
C ARG A 19 -0.10 -13.69 -37.84
N ARG A 20 -0.53 -14.86 -38.30
CA ARG A 20 -0.67 -16.05 -37.45
C ARG A 20 0.70 -16.76 -37.33
N GLY A 21 1.67 -16.05 -36.75
CA GLY A 21 3.03 -16.52 -36.57
C GLY A 21 3.40 -16.63 -35.09
N LEU A 22 3.57 -17.88 -34.65
CA LEU A 22 4.44 -18.30 -33.54
C LEU A 22 4.16 -17.70 -32.15
N HIS A 23 2.98 -17.99 -31.59
CA HIS A 23 2.85 -17.98 -30.13
C HIS A 23 3.51 -19.25 -29.58
N THR A 24 4.74 -19.16 -29.09
CA THR A 24 5.53 -20.32 -28.60
C THR A 24 5.17 -20.73 -27.17
N SER A 25 4.48 -19.89 -26.42
CA SER A 25 4.02 -20.25 -25.08
C SER A 25 2.71 -21.04 -25.19
N SER A 26 2.68 -22.23 -24.60
CA SER A 26 1.41 -22.91 -24.37
C SER A 26 0.52 -21.99 -23.52
N PRO A 27 -0.78 -21.80 -23.84
CA PRO A 27 -1.70 -21.16 -22.92
C PRO A 27 -1.67 -21.95 -21.61
N ARG A 28 -1.17 -21.36 -20.52
CA ARG A 28 -1.17 -22.01 -19.21
C ARG A 28 -2.58 -21.87 -18.65
N SER A 29 -3.23 -22.99 -18.32
CA SER A 29 -4.59 -23.01 -17.77
C SER A 29 -4.69 -22.55 -16.31
N SER A 30 -3.58 -22.09 -15.72
CA SER A 30 -3.60 -21.38 -14.45
C SER A 30 -4.25 -20.02 -14.71
N GLY A 31 -5.47 -19.78 -14.27
CA GLY A 31 -6.27 -18.57 -14.53
C GLY A 31 -5.66 -17.23 -14.08
N ALA A 32 -4.38 -17.19 -13.72
CA ALA A 32 -3.61 -16.01 -13.38
C ALA A 32 -2.71 -15.59 -14.56
N VAL A 33 -2.66 -14.28 -14.83
CA VAL A 33 -1.78 -13.71 -15.83
C VAL A 33 -0.33 -13.72 -15.32
N TRP A 34 0.61 -14.18 -16.14
CA TRP A 34 2.05 -14.23 -15.83
C TRP A 34 2.81 -13.19 -16.66
N THR A 35 3.75 -12.50 -16.03
CA THR A 35 4.63 -11.50 -16.66
C THR A 35 6.08 -11.74 -16.24
N TYR A 36 7.04 -11.59 -17.16
CA TYR A 36 8.47 -11.72 -16.87
C TYR A 36 9.23 -10.47 -17.32
N ARG A 37 10.09 -9.92 -16.45
CA ARG A 37 10.92 -8.71 -16.69
C ARG A 37 10.14 -7.49 -17.21
N THR A 38 8.85 -7.43 -16.89
CA THR A 38 7.97 -6.31 -17.18
C THR A 38 7.09 -6.05 -15.95
N ALA A 39 6.52 -4.85 -15.87
CA ALA A 39 5.54 -4.54 -14.83
C ALA A 39 4.42 -5.59 -14.81
N PRO A 40 3.97 -6.02 -13.62
CA PRO A 40 2.87 -6.96 -13.49
C PRO A 40 1.59 -6.37 -14.08
N VAL A 41 0.70 -7.23 -14.56
CA VAL A 41 -0.62 -6.79 -15.01
C VAL A 41 -1.36 -6.16 -13.84
N ALA A 42 -2.00 -5.02 -14.10
CA ALA A 42 -2.77 -4.31 -13.08
C ALA A 42 -3.78 -5.27 -12.41
N PRO A 43 -3.88 -5.27 -11.07
CA PRO A 43 -4.84 -6.10 -10.37
C PRO A 43 -6.27 -5.71 -10.76
N SER A 44 -7.21 -6.62 -10.53
CA SER A 44 -8.62 -6.31 -10.79
C SER A 44 -9.04 -5.04 -10.03
N LYS A 45 -9.92 -4.24 -10.65
CA LYS A 45 -10.43 -2.99 -10.03
C LYS A 45 -11.07 -3.25 -8.67
N THR A 46 -11.70 -4.41 -8.50
CA THR A 46 -12.29 -4.85 -7.23
C THR A 46 -11.24 -5.05 -6.14
N VAL A 47 -10.11 -5.69 -6.46
CA VAL A 47 -9.02 -5.89 -5.49
C VAL A 47 -8.43 -4.54 -5.09
N THR A 48 -8.17 -3.65 -6.05
CA THR A 48 -7.63 -2.31 -5.78
C THR A 48 -8.56 -1.51 -4.87
N ARG A 49 -9.86 -1.45 -5.19
CA ARG A 49 -10.85 -0.71 -4.40
C ARG A 49 -11.03 -1.27 -2.99
N ARG A 50 -10.92 -2.59 -2.83
CA ARG A 50 -10.96 -3.24 -1.50
C ARG A 50 -9.71 -2.89 -0.69
N ALA A 51 -8.54 -2.89 -1.31
CA ALA A 51 -7.30 -2.49 -0.66
C ALA A 51 -7.36 -1.02 -0.18
N GLU A 52 -7.84 -0.11 -1.03
CA GLU A 52 -8.05 1.29 -0.67
C GLU A 52 -9.04 1.46 0.48
N PHE A 53 -10.15 0.71 0.48
CA PHE A 53 -11.14 0.77 1.55
C PHE A 53 -10.55 0.32 2.91
N VAL A 54 -9.79 -0.78 2.92
CA VAL A 54 -9.13 -1.26 4.13
C VAL A 54 -8.08 -0.24 4.63
N SER A 55 -7.31 0.35 3.70
CA SER A 55 -6.35 1.39 4.05
C SER A 55 -7.02 2.64 4.64
N ALA A 56 -8.15 3.07 4.07
CA ALA A 56 -8.92 4.19 4.58
C ALA A 56 -9.51 3.89 5.97
N LEU A 57 -10.02 2.67 6.18
CA LEU A 57 -10.57 2.24 7.48
C LEU A 57 -9.48 2.22 8.56
N MET A 58 -8.29 1.70 8.24
CA MET A 58 -7.14 1.71 9.15
C MET A 58 -6.79 3.15 9.58
N TRP A 59 -6.63 4.07 8.62
CA TRP A 59 -6.27 5.46 8.94
C TRP A 59 -7.39 6.20 9.65
N TRP A 60 -8.64 5.98 9.28
CA TRP A 60 -9.78 6.52 10.03
C TRP A 60 -9.76 6.06 11.49
N TRP A 61 -9.51 4.77 11.74
CA TRP A 61 -9.44 4.23 13.10
C TRP A 61 -8.31 4.86 13.92
N VAL A 62 -7.12 4.99 13.33
CA VAL A 62 -5.95 5.62 13.99
C VAL A 62 -6.25 7.07 14.32
N LEU A 63 -6.74 7.85 13.36
CA LEU A 63 -7.02 9.27 13.55
C LEU A 63 -8.17 9.50 14.54
N TYR A 64 -9.18 8.63 14.53
CA TYR A 64 -10.27 8.66 15.50
C TYR A 64 -9.75 8.47 16.92
N HIS A 65 -8.98 7.40 17.19
CA HIS A 65 -8.45 7.13 18.54
C HIS A 65 -7.40 8.16 18.97
N LEU A 66 -6.66 8.73 18.02
CA LEU A 66 -5.74 9.82 18.34
C LEU A 66 -6.46 11.08 18.81
N MET A 67 -7.70 11.33 18.37
CA MET A 67 -8.50 12.47 18.82
C MET A 67 -9.36 12.16 20.05
N THR A 68 -9.89 10.94 20.19
CA THR A 68 -10.76 10.58 21.33
C THR A 68 -9.97 10.10 22.55
N GLU A 69 -8.83 9.44 22.34
CA GLU A 69 -8.05 8.73 23.37
C GLU A 69 -6.55 9.02 23.21
N TYR A 70 -6.19 10.30 23.08
CA TYR A 70 -4.80 10.73 22.87
C TYR A 70 -3.84 10.38 24.04
N GLU A 71 -4.40 10.12 25.22
CA GLU A 71 -3.68 9.84 26.47
C GLU A 71 -2.81 8.59 26.38
N HIS A 72 -3.16 7.61 25.53
CA HIS A 72 -2.33 6.43 25.28
C HIS A 72 -0.97 6.78 24.65
N ILE A 73 -0.87 7.93 23.97
CA ILE A 73 0.35 8.38 23.31
C ILE A 73 1.12 9.34 24.22
N THR A 74 0.43 10.28 24.87
CA THR A 74 1.08 11.32 25.69
C THR A 74 1.35 10.90 27.13
N GLY A 75 0.77 9.78 27.57
CA GLY A 75 0.79 9.34 28.95
C GLY A 75 -0.44 9.86 29.70
N GLU A 76 -1.06 8.97 30.48
CA GLU A 76 -2.21 9.27 31.34
C GLU A 76 -1.79 10.02 32.62
N PHE A 77 -0.59 9.71 33.13
CA PHE A 77 -0.10 10.24 34.40
C PHE A 77 0.99 11.29 34.20
N PRO A 78 0.98 12.39 34.98
CA PRO A 78 2.06 13.35 34.96
C PRO A 78 3.35 12.69 35.46
N TYR A 79 4.44 12.91 34.74
CA TYR A 79 5.74 12.39 35.14
C TYR A 79 6.24 13.12 36.40
N PRO A 80 6.54 12.42 37.52
CA PRO A 80 7.06 13.06 38.72
C PRO A 80 8.47 13.61 38.47
N ASP A 81 8.74 14.80 39.00
CA ASP A 81 10.07 15.41 38.94
C ASP A 81 10.92 14.87 40.11
N PRO A 82 11.98 14.08 39.85
CA PRO A 82 12.78 13.44 40.90
C PRO A 82 13.56 14.44 41.74
N SER A 83 13.79 15.66 41.25
CA SER A 83 14.49 16.71 42.02
C SER A 83 13.66 17.30 43.16
N LYS A 84 12.35 17.02 43.19
CA LYS A 84 11.43 17.50 44.23
C LYS A 84 11.27 16.53 45.39
N TRP A 85 11.85 15.34 45.29
CA TRP A 85 11.84 14.37 46.39
C TRP A 85 12.80 14.84 47.48
N SER A 86 12.34 14.82 48.73
CA SER A 86 13.18 15.23 49.85
C SER A 86 14.22 14.15 50.14
N ASP A 87 15.38 14.57 50.65
CA ASP A 87 16.46 13.65 51.05
C ASP A 87 15.98 12.68 52.16
N GLU A 88 14.99 13.08 52.97
CA GLU A 88 14.34 12.23 53.97
C GLU A 88 13.53 11.08 53.33
N GLU A 89 12.76 11.35 52.27
CA GLU A 89 12.02 10.32 51.52
C GLU A 89 12.95 9.37 50.76
N LEU A 90 14.13 9.87 50.35
CA LEU A 90 15.17 9.11 49.67
C LEU A 90 16.12 8.37 50.61
N GLY A 91 16.04 8.64 51.92
CA GLY A 91 16.91 8.04 52.93
C GLY A 91 18.38 8.44 52.79
N ILE A 92 18.65 9.63 52.26
CA ILE A 92 20.01 10.16 52.12
C ILE A 92 20.40 10.82 53.45
N PRO A 93 21.38 10.30 54.20
CA PRO A 93 21.81 10.90 55.45
C PRO A 93 22.46 12.29 55.20
N PRO A 94 22.31 13.25 56.13
CA PRO A 94 22.98 14.53 56.02
C PRO A 94 24.51 14.37 56.17
N ASP A 95 25.29 15.14 55.40
CA ASP A 95 26.76 15.08 55.38
C ASP A 95 27.43 15.55 56.71
N ASP A 96 26.66 16.03 57.69
CA ASP A 96 27.17 16.66 58.93
C ASP A 96 27.40 15.68 60.10
N GLU A 97 27.42 14.36 59.87
CA GLU A 97 27.83 13.35 60.87
C GLU A 97 29.31 12.94 60.72
N ASP A 98 30.24 13.84 61.09
CA ASP A 98 31.67 13.56 61.35
C ASP A 98 32.11 14.17 62.70
#